data_AF-A0A7W0A9S9-F1
#
_entry.id   AF-A0A7W0A9S9-F1
#
_cell.length_a   1.000
_cell.length_b   1.000
_cell.length_c   1.000
_cell.angle_alpha   90.00
_cell.angle_beta   90.00
_cell.angle_gamma   90.00
#
_symmetry.space_group_name_H-M   'P 1'
#
loop_
_entity.id
_entity.type
_entity.pdbx_description
1 polymer ?
#
loop_
_entity_poly.entity_id
_entity_poly.type
_entity_poly.pdbx_seq_one_letter_code
_entity_poly.pdbx_strand_id
1 'polypeptide(L)'
;MRIPSKLSAFLAVLALAFTLIAGSAAAQEATPESLQPADLDGLQHGVARAYTIDYSALIDLAATPGAEMTVPSGVLTLSAVILEFDSSGNAETALALLQEDATTDMVGETAEVTKIDLDLGDASIGYASVEEFEGQELETIIAVVQQDAYVYFAVGVGSDQDMQTLVNEFTTTLIDNEGSGAGELNDDATYSGGLWNKFPAADDETIADLIPYDSVIFPEPEGTPAP
;
A
#
# COMPACT_ATOMS: atom_id res chain seq x y z
N MET A 1 10.82 28.57 -2.17
CA MET A 1 9.48 28.19 -2.67
C MET A 1 8.91 27.25 -1.63
N ARG A 2 7.86 27.64 -0.89
CA ARG A 2 7.28 26.79 0.16
C ARG A 2 6.32 25.84 -0.54
N ILE A 3 6.60 24.54 -0.48
CA ILE A 3 5.64 23.51 -0.88
C ILE A 3 4.42 23.68 0.05
N PRO A 4 3.19 23.78 -0.48
CA PRO A 4 2.01 23.90 0.38
C PRO A 4 1.90 22.65 1.26
N SER A 5 1.65 22.82 2.56
CA SER A 5 1.69 21.74 3.57
C SER A 5 0.79 20.54 3.25
N LYS A 6 -0.27 20.75 2.47
CA LYS A 6 -1.20 19.70 2.01
C LYS A 6 -0.63 18.81 0.90
N LEU A 7 0.28 19.35 0.08
CA LEU A 7 0.99 18.55 -0.93
C LEU A 7 1.95 17.56 -0.26
N SER A 8 2.41 17.86 0.97
CA SER A 8 3.34 17.00 1.71
C SER A 8 2.70 15.73 2.26
N ALA A 9 1.41 15.71 2.63
CA ALA A 9 0.74 14.51 3.15
C ALA A 9 0.42 13.53 2.01
N PHE A 10 -0.16 14.02 0.91
CA PHE A 10 -0.37 13.24 -0.31
C PHE A 10 0.95 12.72 -0.90
N LEU A 11 2.01 13.55 -0.96
CA LEU A 11 3.34 13.06 -1.33
C LEU A 11 3.93 12.11 -0.30
N ALA A 12 3.62 12.22 0.99
CA ALA A 12 4.16 11.33 2.03
C ALA A 12 3.50 9.95 1.98
N VAL A 13 2.19 9.85 1.73
CA VAL A 13 1.48 8.57 1.52
C VAL A 13 1.94 7.93 0.21
N LEU A 14 2.06 8.72 -0.87
CA LEU A 14 2.62 8.25 -2.13
C LEU A 14 4.11 7.88 -1.95
N ALA A 15 4.89 8.66 -1.21
CA ALA A 15 6.28 8.36 -0.91
C ALA A 15 6.42 7.15 0.01
N LEU A 16 5.50 6.87 0.95
CA LEU A 16 5.52 5.66 1.77
C LEU A 16 5.29 4.43 0.90
N ALA A 17 4.34 4.53 -0.04
CA ALA A 17 4.12 3.50 -1.04
C ALA A 17 5.38 3.31 -1.92
N PHE A 18 6.06 4.39 -2.34
CA PHE A 18 7.27 4.32 -3.15
C PHE A 18 8.57 3.99 -2.39
N THR A 19 8.72 4.31 -1.11
CA THR A 19 9.92 4.00 -0.31
C THR A 19 10.02 2.52 0.00
N LEU A 20 8.89 1.81 0.00
CA LEU A 20 8.85 0.34 0.06
C LEU A 20 9.07 -0.32 -1.32
N ILE A 21 9.05 0.43 -2.42
CA ILE A 21 9.17 -0.07 -3.80
C ILE A 21 10.55 0.24 -4.40
N ALA A 22 11.22 1.32 -3.99
CA ALA A 22 12.49 1.77 -4.57
C ALA A 22 13.72 1.22 -3.82
N GLY A 23 13.88 -0.09 -3.81
CA GLY A 23 15.11 -0.76 -3.39
C GLY A 23 16.25 -0.61 -4.40
N SER A 24 16.72 0.60 -4.70
CA SER A 24 18.07 0.82 -5.24
C SER A 24 18.52 2.30 -5.21
N ALA A 25 19.47 2.60 -4.31
CA ALA A 25 20.58 3.54 -4.49
C ALA A 25 20.28 4.98 -4.96
N ALA A 26 19.63 5.78 -4.12
CA ALA A 26 20.01 7.19 -3.95
C ALA A 26 19.75 7.57 -2.49
N ALA A 27 20.71 8.28 -1.88
CA ALA A 27 20.68 8.68 -0.49
C ALA A 27 19.41 9.47 -0.13
N GLN A 28 18.38 8.77 0.30
CA GLN A 28 17.25 9.34 1.01
C GLN A 28 17.67 9.37 2.48
N GLU A 29 17.75 10.57 3.06
CA GLU A 29 17.98 10.75 4.50
C GLU A 29 17.05 9.79 5.24
N ALA A 30 17.64 8.95 6.10
CA ALA A 30 16.93 7.99 6.92
C ALA A 30 15.73 8.69 7.54
N THR A 31 14.53 8.29 7.10
CA THR A 31 13.32 8.50 7.86
C THR A 31 13.54 7.93 9.27
N PRO A 32 12.83 8.44 10.30
CA PRO A 32 12.89 7.87 11.65
C PRO A 32 12.76 6.35 11.57
N GLU A 33 13.49 5.63 12.43
CA GLU A 33 13.68 4.17 12.49
C GLU A 33 12.44 3.33 12.16
N SER A 34 12.02 3.29 10.90
CA SER A 34 10.84 2.55 10.48
C SER A 34 11.15 1.06 10.62
N LEU A 35 10.19 0.28 11.11
CA LEU A 35 10.33 -1.17 11.26
C LEU A 35 10.94 -1.80 10.00
N GLN A 36 12.11 -2.40 10.14
CA GLN A 36 12.78 -3.10 9.04
C GLN A 36 12.32 -4.56 9.02
N PRO A 37 12.34 -5.25 7.87
CA PRO A 37 12.05 -6.69 7.81
C PRO A 37 12.91 -7.52 8.77
N ALA A 38 14.14 -7.07 9.06
CA ALA A 38 15.05 -7.72 10.00
C ALA A 38 14.61 -7.62 11.47
N ASP A 39 13.70 -6.70 11.81
CA ASP A 39 13.14 -6.53 13.14
C ASP A 39 11.89 -7.42 13.35
N LEU A 40 11.41 -8.08 12.29
CA LEU A 40 10.21 -8.91 12.28
C LEU A 40 10.59 -10.39 12.43
N ASP A 41 10.67 -10.85 13.68
CA ASP A 41 10.97 -12.25 14.00
C ASP A 41 10.04 -13.22 13.24
N GLY A 42 10.63 -14.22 12.59
CA GLY A 42 9.89 -15.27 11.88
C GLY A 42 9.38 -14.90 10.50
N LEU A 43 9.61 -13.68 10.00
CA LEU A 43 9.26 -13.28 8.63
C LEU A 43 9.94 -14.20 7.60
N GLN A 44 9.13 -14.82 6.73
CA GLN A 44 9.59 -15.70 5.66
C GLN A 44 9.56 -15.01 4.30
N HIS A 45 8.47 -14.30 4.01
CA HIS A 45 8.27 -13.60 2.75
C HIS A 45 7.46 -12.32 2.98
N GLY A 46 7.72 -11.30 2.16
CA GLY A 46 6.97 -10.05 2.15
C GLY A 46 6.85 -9.55 0.72
N VAL A 47 5.64 -9.22 0.30
CA VAL A 47 5.35 -8.66 -1.03
C VAL A 47 4.43 -7.47 -0.91
N ALA A 48 4.53 -6.55 -1.86
CA ALA A 48 3.62 -5.44 -2.01
C ALA A 48 3.11 -5.37 -3.45
N ARG A 49 1.84 -5.05 -3.62
CA ARG A 49 1.26 -4.65 -4.90
C ARG A 49 0.48 -3.37 -4.72
N ALA A 50 0.74 -2.39 -5.57
CA ALA A 50 -0.07 -1.18 -5.69
C ALA A 50 -0.76 -1.17 -7.04
N TYR A 51 -2.06 -0.93 -7.04
CA TYR A 51 -2.89 -0.65 -8.20
C TYR A 51 -3.12 0.85 -8.23
N THR A 52 -2.63 1.52 -9.26
CA THR A 52 -2.78 2.98 -9.37
C THR A 52 -3.34 3.38 -10.71
N ILE A 53 -3.94 4.56 -10.78
CA ILE A 53 -4.19 5.21 -12.07
C ILE A 53 -2.88 5.41 -12.86
N ASP A 54 -3.02 5.66 -14.16
CA ASP A 54 -1.89 6.01 -15.02
C ASP A 54 -1.36 7.43 -14.72
N TYR A 55 -0.51 7.53 -13.71
CA TYR A 55 0.15 8.79 -13.37
C TYR A 55 1.04 9.31 -14.50
N SER A 56 1.55 8.44 -15.37
CA SER A 56 2.36 8.88 -16.51
C SER A 56 1.51 9.66 -17.52
N ALA A 57 0.29 9.19 -17.80
CA ALA A 57 -0.68 9.90 -18.61
C ALA A 57 -1.11 11.23 -17.97
N LEU A 58 -1.28 11.29 -16.64
CA LEU A 58 -1.58 12.53 -15.94
C LEU A 58 -0.43 13.55 -16.05
N ILE A 59 0.82 13.10 -15.91
CA ILE A 59 2.00 13.96 -16.05
C ILE A 59 2.12 14.48 -17.49
N ASP A 60 1.88 13.64 -18.49
CA ASP A 60 1.90 14.05 -19.90
C ASP A 60 0.80 15.07 -20.22
N LEU A 61 -0.39 14.91 -19.64
CA LEU A 61 -1.47 15.89 -19.75
C LEU A 61 -1.07 17.22 -19.11
N ALA A 62 -0.44 17.18 -17.92
CA ALA A 62 0.03 18.37 -17.21
C ALA A 62 1.12 19.14 -17.97
N ALA A 63 1.93 18.44 -18.77
CA ALA A 63 2.94 19.04 -19.62
C ALA A 63 2.36 19.75 -20.85
N THR A 64 1.06 19.56 -21.15
CA THR A 64 0.39 20.16 -22.31
C THR A 64 -0.04 21.61 -22.02
N PRO A 65 0.43 22.62 -22.78
CA PRO A 65 0.07 24.02 -22.52
C PRO A 65 -1.44 24.29 -22.60
N GLY A 66 -2.01 24.80 -21.52
CA GLY A 66 -3.43 25.14 -21.43
C GLY A 66 -4.35 23.96 -21.12
N ALA A 67 -3.81 22.76 -20.86
CA ALA A 67 -4.57 21.69 -20.25
C ALA A 67 -4.82 22.01 -18.77
N GLU A 68 -6.06 21.83 -18.32
CA GLU A 68 -6.39 21.84 -16.90
C GLU A 68 -6.12 20.44 -16.35
N MET A 69 -5.24 20.34 -15.35
CA MET A 69 -5.07 19.10 -14.61
C MET A 69 -6.30 18.94 -13.72
N THR A 70 -7.01 17.83 -13.91
CA THR A 70 -8.11 17.43 -13.05
C THR A 70 -7.77 16.06 -12.51
N VAL A 71 -7.80 15.92 -11.19
CA VAL A 71 -7.68 14.61 -10.55
C VAL A 71 -8.92 13.81 -10.97
N PRO A 72 -8.75 12.57 -11.48
CA PRO A 72 -9.90 11.75 -11.82
C PRO A 72 -10.74 11.47 -10.57
N SER A 73 -12.06 11.36 -10.73
CA SER A 73 -12.93 10.85 -9.67
C SER A 73 -12.86 9.32 -9.60
N GLY A 74 -13.26 8.74 -8.47
CA GLY A 74 -13.19 7.30 -8.21
C GLY A 74 -11.92 6.88 -7.47
N VAL A 75 -11.54 5.62 -7.65
CA VAL A 75 -10.35 5.02 -7.02
C VAL A 75 -9.09 5.56 -7.68
N LEU A 76 -8.20 6.14 -6.89
CA LEU A 76 -6.89 6.62 -7.35
C LEU A 76 -5.82 5.55 -7.14
N THR A 77 -5.86 4.91 -5.97
CA THR A 77 -4.91 3.87 -5.56
C THR A 77 -5.60 2.84 -4.68
N LEU A 78 -5.30 1.56 -4.91
CA LEU A 78 -5.47 0.47 -3.96
C LEU A 78 -4.13 -0.22 -3.82
N SER A 79 -3.59 -0.36 -2.62
CA SER A 79 -2.34 -1.09 -2.42
C SER A 79 -2.46 -2.05 -1.25
N ALA A 80 -1.65 -3.11 -1.28
CA ALA A 80 -1.46 -3.94 -0.12
C ALA A 80 -0.04 -4.45 0.02
N VAL A 81 0.35 -4.65 1.28
CA VAL A 81 1.51 -5.40 1.72
C VAL A 81 1.01 -6.68 2.39
N ILE A 82 1.63 -7.81 2.04
CA ILE A 82 1.36 -9.12 2.66
C ILE A 82 2.68 -9.62 3.23
N LEU A 83 2.69 -9.88 4.54
CA LEU A 83 3.81 -10.44 5.26
C LEU A 83 3.45 -11.85 5.73
N GLU A 84 4.26 -12.83 5.34
CA GLU A 84 4.12 -14.24 5.74
C GLU A 84 5.17 -14.59 6.79
N PHE A 85 4.71 -15.15 7.90
CA PHE A 85 5.53 -15.59 9.02
C PHE A 85 5.58 -17.12 9.11
N ASP A 86 6.57 -17.64 9.83
CA ASP A 86 6.68 -19.07 10.12
C ASP A 86 5.58 -19.60 11.06
N SER A 87 4.86 -18.71 11.75
CA SER A 87 3.85 -19.03 12.76
C SER A 87 2.90 -17.87 13.03
N SER A 88 1.69 -18.20 13.49
CA SER A 88 0.69 -17.19 13.87
C SER A 88 1.11 -16.32 15.06
N GLY A 89 1.88 -16.86 16.01
CA GLY A 89 2.37 -16.07 17.14
C GLY A 89 3.39 -15.00 16.74
N ASN A 90 4.21 -15.27 15.71
CA ASN A 90 5.13 -14.29 15.16
C ASN A 90 4.37 -13.21 14.36
N ALA A 91 3.34 -13.60 13.59
CA ALA A 91 2.45 -12.64 12.92
C ALA A 91 1.70 -11.73 13.91
N GLU A 92 1.18 -12.28 15.02
CA GLU A 92 0.53 -11.52 16.09
C GLU A 92 1.50 -10.52 16.74
N THR A 93 2.74 -10.95 17.01
CA THR A 93 3.79 -10.08 17.56
C THR A 93 4.14 -8.95 16.59
N ALA A 94 4.28 -9.26 15.29
CA ALA A 94 4.54 -8.27 14.26
C ALA A 94 3.40 -7.25 14.13
N LEU A 95 2.13 -7.70 14.19
CA LEU A 95 0.98 -6.81 14.21
C LEU A 95 1.06 -5.84 15.40
N ALA A 96 1.39 -6.31 16.60
CA ALA A 96 1.51 -5.45 17.78
C ALA A 96 2.61 -4.38 17.62
N LEU A 97 3.75 -4.72 17.01
CA LEU A 97 4.81 -3.76 16.69
C LEU A 97 4.36 -2.72 15.67
N LEU A 98 3.72 -3.18 14.58
CA LEU A 98 3.18 -2.30 13.55
C LEU A 98 2.12 -1.36 14.11
N GLN A 99 1.31 -1.80 15.08
CA GLN A 99 0.32 -0.96 15.73
C GLN A 99 0.91 0.18 16.56
N GLU A 100 2.04 -0.07 17.23
CA GLU A 100 2.74 0.95 18.01
C GLU A 100 3.33 2.04 17.09
N ASP A 101 3.87 1.63 15.95
CA ASP A 101 4.53 2.50 14.97
C ASP A 101 3.53 3.26 14.08
N ALA A 102 2.50 2.55 13.56
CA ALA A 102 1.52 3.05 12.60
C ALA A 102 0.72 4.27 13.09
N THR A 103 0.48 4.39 14.40
CA THR A 103 -0.29 5.51 14.95
C THR A 103 0.36 6.88 14.77
N THR A 104 1.66 6.96 14.51
CA THR A 104 2.40 8.23 14.50
C THR A 104 2.76 8.68 13.09
N ASP A 105 3.15 7.75 12.20
CA ASP A 105 3.82 8.12 10.95
C ASP A 105 2.96 7.96 9.68
N MET A 106 1.96 7.07 9.69
CA MET A 106 1.32 6.63 8.45
C MET A 106 0.36 7.62 7.79
N VAL A 107 -0.21 8.55 8.54
CA VAL A 107 -1.22 9.50 8.00
C VAL A 107 -0.70 10.94 8.01
N GLY A 108 0.55 11.13 8.42
CA GLY A 108 1.19 12.44 8.58
C GLY A 108 0.65 13.23 9.77
N GLU A 109 1.50 14.08 10.37
CA GLU A 109 1.19 14.85 11.59
C GLU A 109 -0.02 15.81 11.45
N THR A 110 -0.53 16.03 10.23
CA THR A 110 -1.51 17.08 9.92
C THR A 110 -2.90 16.59 9.52
N ALA A 111 -3.07 15.30 9.26
CA ALA A 111 -4.37 14.75 8.86
C ALA A 111 -5.19 14.35 10.09
N GLU A 112 -6.49 14.65 10.10
CA GLU A 112 -7.38 14.09 11.13
C GLU A 112 -7.62 12.62 10.79
N VAL A 113 -7.12 11.73 11.64
CA VAL A 113 -7.28 10.28 11.51
C VAL A 113 -8.36 9.81 12.46
N THR A 114 -9.34 9.08 11.93
CA THR A 114 -10.39 8.43 12.73
C THR A 114 -10.20 6.93 12.70
N LYS A 115 -10.15 6.28 13.86
CA LYS A 115 -10.21 4.83 13.93
C LYS A 115 -11.61 4.36 13.51
N ILE A 116 -11.67 3.40 12.59
CA ILE A 116 -12.91 2.81 12.10
C ILE A 116 -12.93 1.30 12.35
N ASP A 117 -14.12 0.71 12.26
CA ASP A 117 -14.31 -0.74 12.28
C ASP A 117 -14.49 -1.23 10.84
N LEU A 118 -13.75 -2.28 10.47
CA LEU A 118 -13.76 -2.84 9.12
C LEU A 118 -14.46 -4.21 9.04
N ASP A 119 -15.00 -4.76 10.13
CA ASP A 119 -15.61 -6.11 10.14
C ASP A 119 -14.67 -7.22 9.60
N LEU A 120 -13.36 -7.04 9.76
CA LEU A 120 -12.29 -7.97 9.33
C LEU A 120 -11.83 -8.89 10.47
N GLY A 121 -12.62 -9.00 11.53
CA GLY A 121 -12.33 -9.80 12.73
C GLY A 121 -11.59 -9.04 13.84
N ASP A 122 -11.40 -9.72 14.98
CA ASP A 122 -10.90 -9.10 16.22
C ASP A 122 -9.42 -8.65 16.14
N ALA A 123 -8.65 -9.24 15.22
CA ALA A 123 -7.25 -8.90 14.97
C ALA A 123 -7.10 -7.90 13.82
N SER A 124 -8.04 -6.96 13.70
CA SER A 124 -8.05 -5.91 12.68
C SER A 124 -8.06 -4.50 13.29
N ILE A 125 -7.46 -3.56 12.56
CA ILE A 125 -7.55 -2.13 12.84
C ILE A 125 -7.79 -1.41 11.53
N GLY A 126 -8.80 -0.53 11.54
CA GLY A 126 -9.07 0.39 10.46
C GLY A 126 -8.77 1.84 10.83
N TYR A 127 -8.30 2.61 9.87
CA TYR A 127 -8.23 4.07 9.95
C TYR A 127 -8.88 4.70 8.73
N ALA A 128 -9.54 5.84 8.93
CA ALA A 128 -10.04 6.71 7.88
C ALA A 128 -9.45 8.11 8.02
N SER A 129 -9.17 8.74 6.89
CA SER A 129 -8.91 10.17 6.82
C SER A 129 -9.55 10.76 5.57
N VAL A 130 -9.96 12.02 5.65
CA VAL A 130 -10.52 12.77 4.53
C VAL A 130 -9.73 14.06 4.37
N GLU A 131 -9.24 14.30 3.16
CA GLU A 131 -8.46 15.49 2.83
C GLU A 131 -9.03 16.22 1.60
N GLU A 132 -9.02 17.55 1.64
CA GLU A 132 -9.36 18.35 0.46
C GLU A 132 -8.10 18.57 -0.41
N PHE A 133 -8.11 18.02 -1.62
CA PHE A 133 -7.07 18.16 -2.63
C PHE A 133 -7.66 18.75 -3.92
N GLU A 134 -7.12 19.87 -4.38
CA GLU A 134 -7.56 20.57 -5.61
C GLU A 134 -9.09 20.80 -5.72
N GLY A 135 -9.77 20.98 -4.58
CA GLY A 135 -11.21 21.21 -4.52
C GLY A 135 -12.07 19.95 -4.53
N GLN A 136 -11.45 18.77 -4.36
CA GLN A 136 -12.08 17.47 -4.26
C GLN A 136 -11.75 16.85 -2.90
N GLU A 137 -12.71 16.17 -2.29
CA GLU A 137 -12.48 15.39 -1.06
C GLU A 137 -11.93 14.02 -1.45
N LEU A 138 -10.75 13.69 -0.95
CA LEU A 138 -10.14 12.38 -1.06
C LEU A 138 -10.29 11.64 0.26
N GLU A 139 -10.85 10.45 0.21
CA GLU A 139 -10.94 9.53 1.34
C GLU A 139 -9.79 8.54 1.27
N THR A 140 -9.09 8.38 2.38
CA THR A 140 -8.05 7.38 2.59
C THR A 140 -8.51 6.40 3.66
N ILE A 141 -8.53 5.11 3.32
CA ILE A 141 -8.84 4.03 4.23
C ILE A 141 -7.63 3.12 4.34
N ILE A 142 -7.27 2.77 5.58
CA ILE A 142 -6.18 1.87 5.90
C ILE A 142 -6.76 0.70 6.69
N ALA A 143 -6.46 -0.52 6.27
CA ALA A 143 -6.78 -1.75 6.97
C ALA A 143 -5.49 -2.48 7.35
N VAL A 144 -5.33 -2.83 8.62
CA VAL A 144 -4.25 -3.72 9.08
C VAL A 144 -4.91 -4.91 9.76
N VAL A 145 -4.64 -6.12 9.26
CA VAL A 145 -5.30 -7.35 9.72
C VAL A 145 -4.25 -8.45 9.90
N GLN A 146 -4.35 -9.20 10.99
CA GLN A 146 -3.64 -10.46 11.13
C GLN A 146 -4.62 -11.63 10.99
N GLN A 147 -4.25 -12.60 10.17
CA GLN A 147 -4.98 -13.85 9.99
C GLN A 147 -3.99 -14.99 9.82
N ASP A 148 -4.09 -16.01 10.68
CA ASP A 148 -3.16 -17.14 10.73
C ASP A 148 -1.69 -16.68 10.81
N ALA A 149 -0.82 -17.12 9.89
CA ALA A 149 0.59 -16.72 9.85
C ALA A 149 0.84 -15.47 8.99
N TYR A 150 -0.19 -14.68 8.67
CA TYR A 150 -0.08 -13.53 7.78
C TYR A 150 -0.48 -12.23 8.46
N VAL A 151 0.21 -11.15 8.08
CA VAL A 151 -0.23 -9.77 8.33
C VAL A 151 -0.49 -9.11 6.98
N TYR A 152 -1.68 -8.54 6.86
CA TYR A 152 -2.14 -7.79 5.70
C TYR A 152 -2.21 -6.32 6.06
N PHE A 153 -1.72 -5.49 5.16
CA PHE A 153 -1.82 -4.06 5.25
C PHE A 153 -2.38 -3.57 3.93
N ALA A 154 -3.60 -3.05 3.91
CA ALA A 154 -4.25 -2.55 2.71
C ALA A 154 -4.54 -1.06 2.84
N VAL A 155 -4.36 -0.31 1.77
CA VAL A 155 -4.63 1.12 1.69
C VAL A 155 -5.44 1.41 0.44
N GLY A 156 -6.53 2.15 0.58
CA GLY A 156 -7.29 2.69 -0.53
C GLY A 156 -7.34 4.20 -0.46
N VAL A 157 -7.16 4.85 -1.60
CA VAL A 157 -7.31 6.29 -1.77
C VAL A 157 -8.23 6.54 -2.96
N GLY A 158 -9.27 7.35 -2.75
CA GLY A 158 -10.22 7.66 -3.80
C GLY A 158 -11.18 8.78 -3.44
N SER A 159 -12.18 8.96 -4.28
CA SER A 159 -13.21 10.00 -4.15
C SER A 159 -14.50 9.53 -4.82
N ASP A 160 -15.62 10.16 -4.46
CA ASP A 160 -16.93 9.85 -5.05
C ASP A 160 -17.33 8.36 -5.00
N GLN A 161 -16.75 7.60 -4.06
CA GLN A 161 -16.98 6.18 -3.82
C GLN A 161 -16.89 5.89 -2.32
N ASP A 162 -17.58 4.84 -1.87
CA ASP A 162 -17.42 4.32 -0.50
C ASP A 162 -16.10 3.55 -0.41
N MET A 163 -15.04 4.26 0.00
CA MET A 163 -13.71 3.67 0.11
C MET A 163 -13.61 2.67 1.25
N GLN A 164 -14.42 2.81 2.30
CA GLN A 164 -14.41 1.89 3.43
C GLN A 164 -14.91 0.51 2.99
N THR A 165 -16.04 0.46 2.28
CA THR A 165 -16.55 -0.79 1.71
C THR A 165 -15.55 -1.39 0.72
N LEU A 166 -14.99 -0.58 -0.18
CA LEU A 166 -14.01 -1.06 -1.17
C LEU A 166 -12.75 -1.66 -0.53
N VAL A 167 -12.15 -0.98 0.45
CA VAL A 167 -10.95 -1.49 1.12
C VAL A 167 -11.26 -2.73 1.95
N ASN A 168 -12.46 -2.82 2.53
CA ASN A 168 -12.89 -4.02 3.22
C ASN A 168 -13.01 -5.22 2.26
N GLU A 169 -13.67 -5.04 1.11
CA GLU A 169 -13.79 -6.06 0.06
C GLU A 169 -12.40 -6.48 -0.47
N PHE A 170 -11.55 -5.49 -0.79
CA PHE A 170 -10.18 -5.73 -1.23
C PHE A 170 -9.39 -6.55 -0.21
N THR A 171 -9.43 -6.16 1.08
CA THR A 171 -8.72 -6.88 2.14
C THR A 171 -9.26 -8.28 2.37
N THR A 172 -10.58 -8.46 2.29
CA THR A 172 -11.23 -9.78 2.36
C THR A 172 -10.74 -10.68 1.23
N THR A 173 -10.66 -10.16 0.00
CA THR A 173 -10.09 -10.91 -1.14
C THR A 173 -8.66 -11.37 -0.88
N LEU A 174 -7.80 -10.53 -0.29
CA LEU A 174 -6.42 -10.90 0.07
C LEU A 174 -6.36 -12.05 1.08
N ILE A 175 -7.27 -12.03 2.05
CA ILE A 175 -7.37 -13.04 3.12
C ILE A 175 -7.87 -14.36 2.54
N ASP A 176 -8.93 -14.32 1.74
CA ASP A 176 -9.62 -15.50 1.20
C ASP A 176 -8.80 -16.21 0.12
N ASN A 177 -8.00 -15.47 -0.65
CA ASN A 177 -7.19 -16.06 -1.69
C ASN A 177 -6.04 -16.90 -1.12
N GLU A 178 -5.81 -18.07 -1.74
CA GLU A 178 -4.71 -18.96 -1.39
C GLU A 178 -3.40 -18.51 -2.03
N GLY A 179 -2.31 -18.56 -1.27
CA GLY A 179 -0.96 -18.22 -1.73
C GLY A 179 0.01 -18.20 -0.57
N SER A 180 1.22 -18.72 -0.78
CA SER A 180 2.28 -18.84 0.23
C SER A 180 3.62 -18.99 -0.46
N GLY A 181 4.67 -18.44 0.13
CA GLY A 181 6.01 -18.53 -0.41
C GLY A 181 6.36 -17.47 -1.46
N ALA A 182 7.58 -17.57 -1.96
CA ALA A 182 8.07 -16.74 -3.06
C ALA A 182 7.27 -16.98 -4.35
N GLY A 183 7.07 -15.91 -5.12
CA GLY A 183 6.60 -15.99 -6.50
C GLY A 183 7.72 -15.92 -7.53
N GLU A 184 7.31 -15.77 -8.78
CA GLU A 184 8.19 -15.69 -9.93
C GLU A 184 7.97 -14.35 -10.67
N LEU A 185 9.06 -13.75 -11.12
CA LEU A 185 9.04 -12.56 -11.98
C LEU A 185 8.70 -12.98 -13.41
N ASN A 186 7.68 -12.37 -13.98
CA ASN A 186 7.22 -12.56 -15.35
C ASN A 186 7.99 -11.64 -16.33
N ASP A 187 7.89 -11.93 -17.63
CA ASP A 187 8.56 -11.17 -18.69
C ASP A 187 8.09 -9.70 -18.80
N ASP A 188 6.90 -9.38 -18.29
CA ASP A 188 6.31 -8.03 -18.27
C ASP A 188 6.64 -7.24 -17.00
N ALA A 189 7.57 -7.75 -16.19
CA ALA A 189 7.98 -7.21 -14.89
C ALA A 189 6.91 -7.26 -13.78
N THR A 190 5.82 -8.01 -13.98
CA THR A 190 4.90 -8.38 -12.89
C THR A 190 5.33 -9.67 -12.21
N TYR A 191 4.76 -10.00 -11.06
CA TYR A 191 4.98 -11.27 -10.37
C TYR A 191 3.73 -12.16 -10.36
N SER A 192 3.96 -13.47 -10.35
CA SER A 192 2.91 -14.50 -10.24
C SER A 192 3.30 -15.63 -9.27
N GLY A 193 2.32 -16.43 -8.82
CA GLY A 193 2.57 -17.52 -7.88
C GLY A 193 2.86 -17.05 -6.45
N GLY A 194 3.10 -18.00 -5.54
CA GLY A 194 3.46 -17.68 -4.15
C GLY A 194 2.43 -16.78 -3.45
N LEU A 195 2.92 -15.80 -2.70
CA LEU A 195 2.09 -14.72 -2.11
C LEU A 195 1.35 -13.88 -3.14
N TRP A 196 1.81 -13.81 -4.40
CA TRP A 196 1.15 -12.98 -5.41
C TRP A 196 -0.23 -13.49 -5.81
N ASN A 197 -0.50 -14.78 -5.58
CA ASN A 197 -1.83 -15.36 -5.78
C ASN A 197 -2.86 -14.86 -4.76
N LYS A 198 -2.43 -14.20 -3.68
CA LYS A 198 -3.35 -13.56 -2.74
C LYS A 198 -3.98 -12.29 -3.29
N PHE A 199 -3.29 -11.57 -4.19
CA PHE A 199 -3.84 -10.34 -4.78
C PHE A 199 -5.01 -10.63 -5.72
N PRO A 200 -5.93 -9.67 -5.90
CA PRO A 200 -6.99 -9.79 -6.89
C PRO A 200 -6.46 -10.13 -8.28
N ALA A 201 -7.26 -10.90 -9.04
CA ALA A 201 -6.95 -11.21 -10.43
C ALA A 201 -7.06 -9.95 -11.30
N ALA A 202 -6.38 -9.93 -12.45
CA ALA A 202 -6.35 -8.77 -13.32
C ALA A 202 -7.72 -8.37 -13.91
N ASP A 203 -8.70 -9.27 -13.88
CA ASP A 203 -10.09 -9.04 -14.30
C ASP A 203 -11.04 -8.71 -13.13
N ASP A 204 -10.51 -8.52 -11.91
CA ASP A 204 -11.28 -8.13 -10.75
C ASP A 204 -11.81 -6.69 -10.88
N GLU A 205 -13.12 -6.52 -10.67
CA GLU A 205 -13.81 -5.24 -10.84
C GLU A 205 -13.32 -4.16 -9.86
N THR A 206 -12.78 -4.53 -8.69
CA THR A 206 -12.29 -3.59 -7.66
C THR A 206 -11.05 -2.82 -8.10
N ILE A 207 -10.28 -3.38 -9.04
CA ILE A 207 -9.04 -2.78 -9.58
C ILE A 207 -9.16 -2.44 -11.07
N ALA A 208 -10.39 -2.41 -11.60
CA ALA A 208 -10.62 -2.07 -13.00
C ALA A 208 -9.98 -0.72 -13.35
N ASP A 209 -9.30 -0.68 -14.50
CA ASP A 209 -8.58 0.49 -15.01
C ASP A 209 -7.36 0.94 -14.20
N LEU A 210 -6.97 0.21 -13.13
CA LEU A 210 -5.74 0.46 -12.39
C LEU A 210 -4.57 -0.39 -12.92
N ILE A 211 -3.37 0.18 -12.84
CA ILE A 211 -2.12 -0.43 -13.27
C ILE A 211 -1.41 -1.01 -12.03
N PRO A 212 -1.04 -2.31 -12.04
CA PRO A 212 -0.31 -2.92 -10.94
C PRO A 212 1.18 -2.55 -10.94
N TYR A 213 1.73 -2.38 -9.75
CA TYR A 213 3.14 -2.18 -9.46
C TYR A 213 3.54 -3.12 -8.33
N ASP A 214 4.49 -4.00 -8.61
CA ASP A 214 4.91 -5.06 -7.72
C ASP A 214 6.24 -4.72 -7.04
N SER A 215 6.36 -5.06 -5.76
CA SER A 215 7.61 -5.02 -5.01
C SER A 215 7.79 -6.25 -4.13
N VAL A 216 9.00 -6.78 -4.11
CA VAL A 216 9.42 -7.79 -3.12
C VAL A 216 9.99 -7.03 -1.92
N ILE A 217 9.36 -7.21 -0.76
CA ILE A 217 9.83 -6.66 0.51
C ILE A 217 10.84 -7.60 1.16
N PHE A 218 10.57 -8.91 1.15
CA PHE A 218 11.42 -9.91 1.78
C PHE A 218 11.30 -11.30 1.13
N PRO A 219 12.41 -12.06 0.99
CA PRO A 219 13.79 -11.59 1.14
C PRO A 219 14.13 -10.55 0.06
N GLU A 220 15.09 -9.66 0.33
CA GLU A 220 15.55 -8.72 -0.68
C GLU A 220 15.98 -9.49 -1.94
N PRO A 221 15.50 -9.11 -3.14
CA PRO A 221 15.92 -9.76 -4.36
C PRO A 221 17.44 -9.58 -4.52
N GLU A 222 18.15 -10.65 -4.92
CA GLU A 222 19.59 -10.56 -5.17
C GLU A 222 19.83 -9.46 -6.22
N GLY A 223 20.42 -8.34 -5.79
CA GLY A 223 20.65 -7.19 -6.64
C GLY A 223 21.38 -7.62 -7.91
N THR A 224 20.84 -7.26 -9.08
CA THR A 224 21.54 -7.50 -10.34
C THR A 224 22.91 -6.79 -10.23
N PRO A 225 24.05 -7.49 -10.34
CA PRO A 225 25.35 -6.83 -10.24
C PRO A 225 25.41 -5.70 -11.27
N ALA A 226 25.81 -4.52 -10.82
CA ALA A 226 25.97 -3.36 -11.69
C ALA A 226 26.89 -3.74 -12.89
N PRO A 227 26.54 -3.32 -14.13
CA PRO A 227 27.36 -3.60 -15.31
C PRO A 227 28.75 -2.96 -15.24
#